data_AF-A0A7L2YIE9-F1
#
_entry.id   AF-A0A7L2YIE9-F1
#
_cell.length_a   1.000
_cell.length_b   1.000
_cell.length_c   1.000
_cell.angle_alpha   90.00
_cell.angle_beta   90.00
_cell.angle_gamma   90.00
#
_symmetry.space_group_name_H-M   'P 1'
#
loop_
_entity.id
_entity.type
_entity.pdbx_description
1 polymer ?
#
loop_
_entity_poly.entity_id
_entity_poly.type
_entity_poly.pdbx_seq_one_letter_code
_entity_poly.pdbx_strand_id
1 'polypeptide(L)' 'SSETFWTTTGMFPQEFIIAFPKCVKISKVAIQCYLVRTLRIERSTSQEPVGFEQCVEK' A
#
# COMPACT_ATOMS: atom_id res chain seq x y z
N SER A 1 20.74 -3.05 10.26
CA SER A 1 19.31 -2.69 10.32
C SER A 1 18.51 -3.92 9.98
N SER A 2 17.36 -4.18 10.62
CA SER A 2 16.55 -5.35 10.30
C SER A 2 16.01 -5.23 8.87
N GLU A 3 16.52 -6.05 7.95
CA GLU A 3 16.11 -6.11 6.53
C GLU A 3 14.84 -6.96 6.37
N THR A 4 13.80 -6.66 7.16
CA THR A 4 12.53 -7.38 7.09
C THR A 4 11.72 -6.82 5.93
N PHE A 5 11.82 -7.47 4.77
CA PHE A 5 11.00 -7.19 3.61
C PHE A 5 9.77 -8.08 3.59
N TRP A 6 8.64 -7.54 3.14
CA TRP A 6 7.56 -8.38 2.64
C TRP A 6 7.96 -8.92 1.28
N THR A 7 8.16 -10.23 1.19
CA THR A 7 8.62 -10.91 -0.02
C THR A 7 7.53 -11.83 -0.55
N THR A 8 7.42 -11.91 -1.87
CA THR A 8 6.47 -12.76 -2.55
C THR A 8 7.14 -13.48 -3.72
N THR A 9 6.47 -14.48 -4.30
CA THR A 9 6.96 -15.21 -5.48
C THR A 9 6.72 -14.47 -6.80
N GLY A 10 6.19 -13.24 -6.77
CA GLY A 10 5.93 -12.43 -7.97
C GLY A 10 4.74 -12.89 -8.83
N MET A 11 3.92 -13.85 -8.36
CA MET A 11 2.70 -14.25 -9.06
C MET A 11 1.55 -13.30 -8.72
N PHE A 12 0.78 -12.88 -9.74
CA PHE A 12 -0.38 -11.99 -9.69
C PHE A 12 -0.11 -10.55 -9.18
N PRO A 13 -1.03 -9.59 -9.44
CA PRO A 13 -1.03 -8.32 -8.73
C PRO A 13 -1.05 -8.59 -7.23
N GLN A 14 -0.17 -7.89 -6.53
CA GLN A 14 0.05 -8.07 -5.11
C GLN A 14 -0.30 -6.79 -4.39
N GLU A 15 -1.15 -6.94 -3.39
CA GLU A 15 -1.65 -5.84 -2.59
C GLU A 15 -1.70 -6.24 -1.12
N PHE A 16 -1.61 -5.23 -0.27
CA PHE A 16 -1.90 -5.35 1.14
C PHE A 16 -2.63 -4.09 1.57
N ILE A 17 -3.53 -4.23 2.53
CA ILE A 17 -4.35 -3.14 3.02
C ILE A 17 -3.91 -2.82 4.46
N ILE A 18 -3.53 -1.57 4.68
CA ILE A 18 -3.23 -1.06 6.03
C ILE A 18 -4.45 -0.29 6.52
N ALA A 19 -5.18 -0.87 7.47
CA ALA A 19 -6.30 -0.21 8.13
C ALA A 19 -5.83 0.49 9.41
N PHE A 20 -6.33 1.70 9.63
CA PHE A 20 -6.17 2.42 10.89
C PHE A 20 -7.45 2.27 11.72
N PRO A 21 -7.38 2.20 13.07
CA PRO A 21 -8.56 2.01 13.92
C PRO A 21 -9.54 3.20 13.89
N LYS A 22 -9.15 4.31 13.26
CA LYS A 22 -9.94 5.52 13.08
C LYS A 22 -9.45 6.24 11.82
N CYS A 23 -10.26 7.16 11.30
CA CYS A 23 -9.88 7.98 10.15
C CYS A 23 -8.65 8.84 10.51
N VAL A 24 -7.61 8.79 9.68
CA VAL A 24 -6.35 9.51 9.88
C VAL A 24 -5.98 10.33 8.65
N LYS A 25 -5.33 11.47 8.88
CA LYS A 25 -4.68 12.24 7.81
C LYS A 25 -3.27 11.68 7.58
N ILE A 26 -3.04 11.10 6.41
CA ILE A 26 -1.72 10.64 6.00
C ILE A 26 -0.98 11.81 5.33
N SER A 27 0.13 12.24 5.92
CA SER A 27 0.95 13.35 5.39
C SER A 27 2.07 12.88 4.45
N LYS A 28 2.61 11.67 4.68
CA LYS A 28 3.72 11.10 3.90
C LYS A 28 3.66 9.58 3.92
N VAL A 29 3.89 8.97 2.77
CA VAL A 29 4.14 7.54 2.60
C VAL A 29 5.51 7.38 1.95
N ALA A 30 6.37 6.53 2.50
CA ALA A 30 7.67 6.18 1.94
C ALA A 30 7.72 4.68 1.71
N ILE A 31 8.09 4.27 0.50
CA ILE A 31 8.13 2.87 0.11
C ILE A 31 9.54 2.55 -0.37
N GLN A 32 10.14 1.53 0.23
CA GLN A 32 11.38 0.93 -0.21
C GLN A 32 11.04 -0.46 -0.74
N CYS A 33 11.32 -0.69 -2.02
CA CYS A 33 11.00 -1.95 -2.69
C CYS A 33 12.10 -2.32 -3.69
N TYR A 34 12.15 -3.60 -4.05
CA TYR A 34 13.09 -4.14 -5.04
C TYR A 34 12.31 -4.96 -6.06
N LEU A 35 12.73 -4.88 -7.33
CA LEU A 35 12.12 -5.63 -8.45
C LEU A 35 10.62 -5.37 -8.67
N VAL A 36 10.10 -4.25 -8.17
CA VAL A 36 8.73 -3.78 -8.43
C VAL A 36 8.75 -2.84 -9.64
N ARG A 37 7.98 -3.17 -10.68
CA ARG A 37 7.89 -2.37 -11.91
C ARG A 37 6.87 -1.23 -11.82
N THR A 38 5.77 -1.47 -11.13
CA THR A 38 4.65 -0.55 -11.01
C THR A 38 4.19 -0.53 -9.57
N LEU A 39 3.94 0.67 -9.05
CA LEU A 39 3.48 0.88 -7.69
C LEU A 39 2.28 1.82 -7.70
N ARG A 40 1.16 1.36 -7.15
CA ARG A 40 -0.02 2.17 -6.94
C ARG A 40 -0.30 2.31 -5.45
N ILE A 41 -0.66 3.52 -5.04
CA ILE A 41 -1.16 3.80 -3.70
C ILE A 41 -2.58 4.31 -3.85
N GLU A 42 -3.50 3.63 -3.19
CA GLU A 42 -4.91 3.99 -3.14
C GLU A 42 -5.33 4.15 -1.67
N ARG A 43 -6.37 4.94 -1.43
CA ARG A 43 -6.90 5.17 -0.08
C ARG A 43 -8.40 4.93 -0.05
N SER A 44 -8.92 4.52 1.11
CA SER A 44 -10.35 4.51 1.39
C SER A 44 -10.61 5.17 2.74
N THR A 45 -11.77 5.82 2.86
CA THR A 45 -12.32 6.33 4.13
C THR A 45 -13.53 5.52 4.59
N SER A 46 -13.86 4.43 3.90
CA SER A 46 -14.91 3.49 4.29
C SER A 46 -14.46 2.64 5.48
N GLN A 47 -15.42 2.13 6.27
CA GLN A 47 -15.15 1.15 7.33
C GLN A 47 -14.68 -0.19 6.75
N GLU A 48 -15.30 -0.59 5.63
CA GLU A 48 -14.89 -1.75 4.86
C GLU A 48 -13.82 -1.37 3.82
N PRO A 49 -12.91 -2.28 3.44
CA PRO A 49 -11.84 -2.02 2.46
C PRO A 49 -12.39 -1.99 1.03
N VAL A 50 -13.19 -0.97 0.73
CA VAL A 50 -13.86 -0.76 -0.56
C VAL A 50 -13.80 0.71 -0.96
N GLY A 51 -14.11 1.00 -2.22
CA GLY A 51 -14.21 2.37 -2.72
C GLY A 51 -12.88 3.12 -2.68
N PHE A 52 -11.80 2.44 -3.04
CA PHE A 52 -10.47 3.02 -3.04
C PHE A 52 -10.33 4.11 -4.12
N GLU A 53 -9.70 5.22 -3.74
CA GLU A 53 -9.35 6.33 -4.62
C GLU A 53 -7.84 6.33 -4.87
N GLN A 54 -7.43 6.42 -6.14
CA GLN A 54 -6.03 6.52 -6.52
C GLN A 54 -5.40 7.80 -5.95
N CYS A 55 -4.31 7.63 -5.21
CA CYS A 55 -3.51 8.71 -4.66
C CYS A 55 -2.23 8.96 -5.45
N VAL A 56 -1.53 7.87 -5.81
CA VAL A 56 -0.23 7.90 -6.50
C VAL A 56 -0.12 6.69 -7.42
N GLU A 57 0.49 6.89 -8.58
CA GLU A 57 0.90 5.83 -9.51
C GLU A 57 2.34 6.12 -9.97
N LYS A 58 3.19 5.09 -9.97
CA LYS A 58 4.61 5.14 -10.35
C LYS A 58 5.06 3.90 -11.08
#